data_AF-A0A7C5H8X4-F1
#
_entry.id   AF-A0A7C5H8X4-F1
#
_cell.length_a   1.000
_cell.length_b   1.000
_cell.length_c   1.000
_cell.angle_alpha   90.00
_cell.angle_beta   90.00
_cell.angle_gamma   90.00
#
_symmetry.space_group_name_H-M   'P 1'
#
loop_
_entity.id
_entity.type
_entity.pdbx_description
1 polymer ?
#
loop_
_entity_poly.entity_id
_entity_poly.type
_entity_poly.pdbx_seq_one_letter_code
_entity_poly.pdbx_strand_id
1 'polypeptide(L)'
;MSEKTLSILMFFAMLFWGLTWINAKVLSHYLDAYNLIFWRFLFSTVTIAPVVLYFRESFRVSFKNLLLSFIGALFLTLYNYLFFEGTKYGDAGFGGILVTTLNPILTFFIVALITLKKLTKRELFA
;
A
#
# COMPACT_ATOMS: atom_id res chain seq x y z
N MET A 1 -23.48 1.59 -8.78
CA MET A 1 -23.24 0.43 -7.89
C MET A 1 -24.05 0.67 -6.62
N SER A 2 -24.77 -0.33 -6.08
CA SER A 2 -25.57 -0.12 -4.85
C SER A 2 -24.65 -0.06 -3.61
N GLU A 3 -25.08 0.63 -2.55
CA GLU A 3 -24.32 0.71 -1.29
C GLU A 3 -24.02 -0.68 -0.72
N LYS A 4 -25.01 -1.59 -0.75
CA LYS A 4 -24.84 -2.97 -0.30
C LYS A 4 -23.75 -3.71 -1.09
N THR A 5 -23.70 -3.51 -2.41
CA THR A 5 -22.66 -4.10 -3.26
C THR A 5 -21.28 -3.57 -2.89
N LEU A 6 -21.15 -2.26 -2.64
CA LEU A 6 -19.89 -1.64 -2.24
C LEU A 6 -19.40 -2.17 -0.88
N SER A 7 -20.28 -2.26 0.12
CA SER A 7 -19.91 -2.77 1.45
C SER A 7 -19.40 -4.22 1.39
N ILE A 8 -20.04 -5.07 0.60
CA ILE A 8 -19.61 -6.46 0.42
C ILE A 8 -18.22 -6.52 -0.24
N LEU A 9 -18.01 -5.73 -1.30
CA LEU A 9 -16.72 -5.67 -1.98
C LEU A 9 -15.61 -5.15 -1.05
N MET A 10 -15.91 -4.14 -0.23
CA MET A 10 -14.97 -3.62 0.76
C MET A 10 -14.60 -4.65 1.84
N PHE A 11 -15.57 -5.44 2.31
CA PHE A 11 -15.30 -6.51 3.27
C PHE A 11 -14.28 -7.52 2.70
N PHE A 12 -14.49 -7.99 1.48
CA PHE A 12 -13.54 -8.89 0.82
C PHE A 12 -12.18 -8.24 0.57
N ALA A 13 -12.16 -6.97 0.15
CA ALA A 13 -10.91 -6.24 -0.04
C ALA A 13 -10.08 -6.17 1.26
N MET A 14 -10.72 -5.90 2.40
CA MET A 14 -10.05 -5.86 3.71
C MET A 14 -9.56 -7.24 4.16
N LEU A 15 -10.32 -8.30 3.89
CA LEU A 15 -9.87 -9.67 4.17
C LEU A 15 -8.61 -10.02 3.38
N PHE A 16 -8.58 -9.79 2.07
CA PHE A 16 -7.41 -10.05 1.25
C PHE A 16 -6.22 -9.19 1.65
N TRP A 17 -6.47 -7.94 2.04
CA TRP A 17 -5.42 -7.05 2.53
C TRP A 17 -4.77 -7.61 3.81
N GLY A 18 -5.56 -8.05 4.79
CA GLY A 18 -5.05 -8.64 6.04
C GLY A 18 -4.25 -9.93 5.84
N LEU A 19 -4.62 -10.76 4.87
CA LEU A 19 -3.89 -12.00 4.52
C LEU A 19 -2.48 -11.73 3.97
N THR A 20 -2.21 -10.52 3.47
CA THR A 20 -0.93 -10.16 2.87
C THR A 20 0.24 -10.37 3.84
N TRP A 21 0.07 -10.07 5.13
CA TRP A 21 1.13 -10.16 6.14
C TRP A 21 1.57 -11.61 6.39
N ILE A 22 0.60 -12.50 6.54
CA ILE A 22 0.85 -13.92 6.78
C ILE A 22 1.50 -14.54 5.54
N ASN A 23 0.96 -14.24 4.35
CA ASN A 23 1.53 -14.71 3.09
C ASN A 23 2.94 -14.19 2.87
N ALA A 24 3.21 -12.92 3.19
CA ALA A 24 4.54 -12.33 3.09
C ALA A 24 5.53 -13.05 4.01
N LYS A 25 5.17 -13.33 5.27
CA LYS A 25 6.02 -14.10 6.19
C LYS A 25 6.38 -15.45 5.61
N VAL A 26 5.38 -16.22 5.18
CA VAL A 26 5.56 -17.57 4.64
C VAL A 26 6.42 -17.53 3.38
N LEU A 27 6.08 -16.67 2.42
CA LEU A 27 6.78 -16.59 1.13
C LEU A 27 8.21 -16.04 1.25
N SER A 28 8.48 -15.13 2.18
CA SER A 28 9.83 -14.60 2.45
C SER A 28 10.84 -15.65 2.96
N HIS A 29 10.37 -16.84 3.35
CA HIS A 29 11.25 -17.98 3.66
C HIS A 29 11.71 -18.75 2.41
N TYR A 30 10.95 -18.69 1.33
CA TYR A 30 11.22 -19.45 0.10
C TYR A 30 11.83 -18.58 -1.00
N LEU A 31 11.48 -17.30 -1.03
CA LEU A 31 11.89 -16.35 -2.06
C LEU A 31 12.49 -15.11 -1.39
N ASP A 32 13.45 -14.49 -2.07
CA ASP A 32 13.98 -13.19 -1.71
C ASP A 32 12.98 -12.07 -1.99
N ALA A 33 13.16 -10.94 -1.30
CA ALA A 33 12.26 -9.79 -1.40
C ALA A 33 12.17 -9.26 -2.84
N TYR A 34 13.25 -9.27 -3.62
CA TYR A 34 13.23 -8.76 -5.00
C TYR A 34 12.30 -9.59 -5.89
N ASN A 35 12.41 -10.91 -5.83
CA ASN A 35 11.52 -11.81 -6.58
C ASN A 35 10.06 -11.65 -6.13
N LEU A 36 9.79 -11.54 -4.83
CA LEU A 36 8.43 -11.36 -4.33
C LEU A 36 7.81 -10.03 -4.80
N ILE A 37 8.58 -8.95 -4.79
CA ILE A 37 8.13 -7.63 -5.26
C ILE A 37 7.86 -7.67 -6.76
N PHE A 38 8.77 -8.26 -7.54
CA PHE A 38 8.62 -8.39 -8.98
C PHE A 38 7.31 -9.13 -9.33
N TRP A 39 7.10 -10.32 -8.76
CA TRP A 39 5.89 -11.09 -9.02
C TRP A 39 4.62 -10.38 -8.55
N ARG A 40 4.65 -9.75 -7.36
CA ARG A 40 3.52 -8.99 -6.82
C ARG A 40 3.08 -7.88 -7.79
N PHE A 41 4.02 -7.07 -8.28
CA PHE A 41 3.70 -5.97 -9.18
C PHE A 41 3.37 -6.44 -10.60
N LEU A 42 4.01 -7.50 -11.09
CA LEU A 42 3.66 -8.09 -12.38
C LEU A 42 2.20 -8.55 -12.40
N PHE A 43 1.78 -9.35 -11.42
CA PHE A 43 0.38 -9.80 -11.33
C PHE A 43 -0.58 -8.64 -11.09
N SER A 44 -0.19 -7.63 -10.30
CA SER A 44 -1.01 -6.43 -10.10
C SER A 44 -1.24 -5.68 -11.41
N THR A 45 -0.19 -5.48 -12.21
CA THR A 45 -0.29 -4.82 -13.52
C THR A 45 -1.16 -5.61 -14.50
N VAL A 46 -0.96 -6.92 -14.59
CA VAL A 46 -1.77 -7.81 -15.46
C VAL A 46 -3.23 -7.79 -15.04
N THR A 47 -3.53 -7.75 -13.73
CA THR A 47 -4.91 -7.74 -13.22
C THR A 47 -5.59 -6.38 -13.38
N ILE A 48 -4.85 -5.28 -13.25
CA ILE A 48 -5.39 -3.92 -13.43
C ILE A 48 -5.60 -3.59 -14.91
N ALA A 49 -4.77 -4.11 -15.83
CA ALA A 49 -4.89 -3.85 -17.26
C ALA A 49 -6.31 -4.06 -17.84
N PRO A 50 -7.00 -5.21 -17.64
CA PRO A 50 -8.37 -5.39 -18.13
C PRO A 50 -9.38 -4.47 -17.44
N VAL A 51 -9.15 -4.09 -16.17
CA VAL A 51 -10.01 -3.14 -15.45
C VAL A 51 -9.95 -1.76 -16.10
N VAL A 52 -8.74 -1.28 -16.41
CA VAL A 52 -8.54 0.01 -17.11
C VAL A 52 -9.21 0.00 -18.49
N LEU A 53 -9.06 -1.10 -19.24
CA LEU A 53 -9.71 -1.26 -20.54
C LEU A 53 -11.24 -1.29 -20.43
N TYR A 54 -11.79 -1.95 -19.40
CA TYR A 54 -13.23 -2.02 -19.15
C TYR A 54 -13.83 -0.63 -18.87
N PHE A 55 -13.16 0.19 -18.07
CA PHE A 55 -13.58 1.57 -17.78
C PHE A 55 -13.29 2.55 -18.92
N ARG A 56 -12.65 2.10 -20.02
CA ARG A 56 -12.26 2.92 -21.19
C ARG A 56 -11.40 4.13 -20.82
N GLU A 57 -10.65 4.02 -19.74
CA GLU A 57 -9.74 5.07 -19.31
C GLU A 57 -8.57 5.17 -20.29
N SER A 58 -8.18 6.40 -20.62
CA SER A 58 -7.08 6.63 -21.55
C SER A 58 -5.74 6.38 -20.85
N PHE A 59 -4.86 5.57 -21.47
CA PHE A 59 -3.48 5.39 -21.03
C PHE A 59 -2.57 6.61 -21.24
N ARG A 60 -3.11 7.74 -21.73
CA ARG A 60 -2.31 8.95 -21.96
C ARG A 60 -2.00 9.62 -20.62
N VAL A 61 -0.72 9.59 -20.25
CA VAL A 61 -0.20 10.26 -19.06
C VAL A 61 0.74 11.38 -19.51
N SER A 62 0.61 12.57 -18.92
CA SER A 62 1.54 13.68 -19.18
C SER A 62 2.94 13.35 -18.65
N PHE A 63 4.00 13.91 -19.24
CA PHE A 63 5.37 13.66 -18.77
C PHE A 63 5.56 14.01 -17.28
N LYS A 64 4.92 15.10 -16.82
CA LYS A 64 4.92 15.48 -15.40
C LYS A 64 4.28 14.40 -14.51
N ASN A 65 3.13 13.87 -14.91
CA ASN A 65 2.45 12.82 -14.15
C ASN A 65 3.24 11.52 -14.20
N LEU A 66 3.88 11.20 -15.33
CA LEU A 66 4.76 10.05 -15.46
C LEU A 66 5.95 10.14 -14.50
N LEU A 67 6.57 11.31 -14.39
CA LEU A 67 7.68 11.54 -13.45
C LEU A 67 7.21 11.40 -11.99
N LEU A 68 6.05 11.95 -11.64
CA LEU A 68 5.47 11.80 -10.29
C LEU A 68 5.15 10.33 -9.98
N SER A 69 4.58 9.60 -10.94
CA SER A 69 4.32 8.16 -10.81
C SER A 69 5.60 7.37 -10.65
N PHE A 70 6.68 7.73 -11.34
CA PHE A 70 7.98 7.08 -11.20
C PHE A 70 8.57 7.28 -9.81
N ILE A 71 8.53 8.51 -9.29
CA ILE A 71 8.95 8.82 -7.91
C ILE A 71 8.11 8.01 -6.91
N GLY A 72 6.78 7.98 -7.10
CA GLY A 72 5.89 7.17 -6.27
C GLY A 72 6.21 5.67 -6.34
N ALA A 73 6.51 5.15 -7.52
CA ALA A 73 6.91 3.75 -7.71
C ALA A 73 8.23 3.43 -7.01
N LEU A 74 9.20 4.35 -6.99
CA LEU A 74 10.45 4.18 -6.26
C LEU A 74 10.20 4.05 -4.75
N PHE A 75 9.44 4.98 -4.16
CA PHE A 75 9.08 4.92 -2.74
C PHE A 75 8.26 3.67 -2.41
N LEU A 76 7.32 3.31 -3.27
CA LEU A 76 6.48 2.13 -3.08
C LEU A 76 7.30 0.84 -3.15
N THR A 77 8.28 0.76 -4.06
CA THR A 77 9.19 -0.38 -4.17
C THR A 77 10.07 -0.49 -2.93
N LEU A 78 10.64 0.63 -2.47
CA LEU A 78 11.42 0.67 -1.23
C LEU A 78 10.59 0.24 -0.02
N TYR A 79 9.36 0.75 0.09
CA TYR A 79 8.42 0.33 1.13
C TYR A 79 8.17 -1.18 1.07
N ASN A 80 7.91 -1.74 -0.11
CA ASN A 80 7.65 -3.18 -0.25
C ASN A 80 8.89 -4.03 0.09
N TYR A 81 10.10 -3.55 -0.23
CA TYR A 81 11.34 -4.20 0.18
C TYR A 81 11.46 -4.27 1.70
N LEU A 82 11.30 -3.13 2.38
CA LEU A 82 11.32 -3.06 3.84
C LEU A 82 10.19 -3.88 4.47
N PHE A 83 9.03 -3.94 3.82
CA PHE A 83 7.90 -4.77 4.23
C PHE A 83 8.26 -6.27 4.19
N PHE A 84 8.83 -6.78 3.09
CA PHE A 84 9.13 -8.21 2.96
C PHE A 84 10.28 -8.64 3.86
N GLU A 85 11.36 -7.84 3.95
CA GLU A 85 12.49 -8.10 4.85
C GLU A 85 12.06 -7.94 6.32
N GLY A 86 11.32 -6.89 6.65
CA GLY A 86 10.81 -6.66 8.00
C GLY A 86 9.88 -7.79 8.47
N THR A 87 9.01 -8.29 7.58
CA THR A 87 8.13 -9.42 7.89
C THR A 87 8.92 -10.73 7.97
N LYS A 88 9.98 -10.91 7.18
CA LYS A 88 10.83 -12.11 7.23
C LYS A 88 11.43 -12.34 8.61
N TYR A 89 11.93 -11.29 9.27
CA TYR A 89 12.52 -11.40 10.60
C TYR A 89 11.54 -11.12 11.76
N GLY A 90 10.51 -10.30 11.53
CA GLY A 90 9.49 -9.96 12.52
C GLY A 90 8.28 -10.90 12.54
N ASP A 91 7.36 -10.68 13.47
CA ASP A 91 6.08 -11.40 13.49
C ASP A 91 5.11 -10.78 12.48
N ALA A 92 4.39 -11.63 11.74
CA ALA A 92 3.36 -11.20 10.79
C ALA A 92 2.22 -10.44 11.48
N GLY A 93 1.84 -10.86 12.69
CA GLY A 93 0.80 -10.20 13.49
C GLY A 93 1.22 -8.79 13.93
N PHE A 94 2.46 -8.63 14.40
CA PHE A 94 2.98 -7.32 14.77
C PHE A 94 3.13 -6.40 13.55
N GLY A 95 3.56 -6.90 12.40
CA GLY A 95 3.63 -6.12 11.16
C GLY A 95 2.28 -5.51 10.78
N GLY A 96 1.20 -6.32 10.81
CA GLY A 96 -0.15 -5.86 10.51
C GLY A 96 -0.67 -4.78 11.47
N ILE A 97 -0.37 -4.90 12.77
CA ILE A 97 -0.80 -3.92 13.78
C ILE A 97 0.04 -2.64 13.68
N LEU A 98 1.36 -2.76 13.58
CA LEU A 98 2.25 -1.60 13.54
C LEU A 98 1.99 -0.74 12.30
N VAL A 99 1.81 -1.35 11.13
CA VAL A 99 1.59 -0.55 9.91
C VAL A 99 0.22 0.14 9.92
N THR A 100 -0.83 -0.52 10.40
CA THR A 100 -2.17 0.09 10.48
C THR A 100 -2.26 1.22 11.51
N THR A 101 -1.52 1.11 12.62
CA THR A 101 -1.51 2.12 13.69
C THR A 101 -0.51 3.25 13.44
N LEU A 102 0.71 2.94 12.98
CA LEU A 102 1.75 3.93 12.75
C LEU A 102 1.54 4.73 11.47
N ASN A 103 0.95 4.16 10.41
CA ASN A 103 0.77 4.91 9.16
C ASN A 103 -0.03 6.20 9.37
N PRO A 104 -1.21 6.21 10.04
CA PRO A 104 -1.93 7.45 10.33
C PRO A 104 -1.13 8.42 11.20
N ILE A 105 -0.46 7.91 12.24
CA ILE A 105 0.34 8.72 13.17
C ILE A 105 1.50 9.41 12.44
N LEU A 106 2.30 8.66 11.69
CA LEU A 106 3.42 9.18 10.92
C LEU A 106 2.94 10.13 9.82
N THR A 107 1.85 9.80 9.13
CA THR A 107 1.26 10.67 8.11
C THR A 107 0.84 12.02 8.72
N PHE A 108 0.18 12.00 9.87
CA PHE A 108 -0.20 13.21 10.60
C PHE A 108 1.03 14.06 10.95
N PHE A 109 2.06 13.46 11.53
CA PHE A 109 3.29 14.18 11.87
C PHE A 109 4.00 14.77 10.65
N ILE A 110 4.14 13.99 9.57
CA ILE A 110 4.79 14.45 8.34
C ILE A 110 4.01 15.62 7.72
N VAL A 111 2.69 15.50 7.62
CA VAL A 111 1.83 16.57 7.08
C VAL A 111 1.90 17.83 7.95
N ALA A 112 1.89 17.68 9.27
CA ALA A 112 2.03 18.79 10.21
C ALA A 112 3.36 19.54 10.04
N LEU A 113 4.45 18.79 9.87
CA LEU A 113 5.80 19.35 9.63
C LEU A 113 5.86 20.09 8.29
N ILE A 114 5.34 19.50 7.20
CA ILE A 114 5.36 20.10 5.86
C ILE A 114 4.49 21.36 5.80
N THR A 115 3.32 21.36 6.46
CA THR A 115 2.36 22.45 6.38
C THR A 115 2.70 23.60 7.35
N LEU A 116 3.69 23.43 8.25
CA LEU A 116 4.08 24.40 9.30
C LEU A 116 2.90 24.91 10.17
N LYS A 117 1.78 24.19 10.19
CA LYS A 117 0.62 24.54 11.03
C LYS A 117 0.94 24.18 12.47
N LYS A 118 0.77 25.13 13.40
CA LYS A 118 0.80 24.85 14.84
C LYS A 118 -0.36 23.91 15.16
N LEU A 119 -0.04 22.66 15.47
CA LEU A 119 -0.98 21.63 15.89
C LEU A 119 -1.76 22.14 17.11
N THR A 120 -3.08 22.14 17.04
CA THR A 120 -3.90 22.45 18.21
C THR A 120 -4.00 21.21 19.11
N LYS A 121 -4.06 21.40 20.45
CA LYS A 121 -4.11 20.28 21.41
C LYS A 121 -5.25 19.27 21.12
N ARG A 122 -6.33 19.70 20.46
CA ARG A 122 -7.43 18.81 20.03
C ARG A 122 -7.04 17.84 18.92
N GLU A 123 -6.15 18.23 18.01
CA GLU A 123 -5.68 17.39 16.90
C GLU A 123 -4.61 16.40 17.35
N LEU A 124 -3.98 16.64 18.51
CA LEU A 124 -2.91 15.80 19.06
C LEU A 124 -3.42 14.64 19.92
N PHE A 125 -4.66 14.73 20.44
CA PHE A 125 -5.27 13.78 21.37
C PHE A 125 -6.60 13.19 20.87
N ALA A 126 -6.96 13.43 19.61
CA ALA A 126 -8.08 12.79 18.92
C ALA A 126 -7.61 11.53 18.21
#